data_AF-G9ZNU1-F1
#
_entry.id   AF-G9ZNU1-F1
#
_cell.length_a   1.000
_cell.length_b   1.000
_cell.length_c   1.000
_cell.angle_alpha   90.00
_cell.angle_beta   90.00
_cell.angle_gamma   90.00
#
_symmetry.space_group_name_H-M   'P 1'
#
loop_
_entity.id
_entity.type
_entity.pdbx_description
1 polymer ?
#
loop_
_entity_poly.entity_id
_entity_poly.type
_entity_poly.pdbx_seq_one_letter_code
_entity_poly.pdbx_strand_id
1 'polypeptide(L)'
;MGIPISVIFLFASLIVFWIIPAIGIAKKHLVDDRFFIRQWLFPMQYWLQLFFERISGNRRIVVRILQIMSLFITYFCGLLMLMIFSAFDGNLLKHPEALLTFEYLLVSSIAYWFQPKAGKIYKT
;
A
#
# COMPACT_ATOMS: atom_id res chain seq x y z
N MET A 1 32.47 2.88 -8.07
CA MET A 1 31.61 3.41 -7.00
C MET A 1 30.36 2.54 -6.93
N GLY A 2 30.11 1.87 -5.81
CA GLY A 2 28.90 1.05 -5.64
C GLY A 2 27.65 1.92 -5.46
N ILE A 3 26.48 1.41 -5.82
CA ILE A 3 25.20 2.09 -5.58
C ILE A 3 24.96 2.10 -4.06
N PRO A 4 24.65 3.25 -3.44
CA PRO A 4 24.37 3.31 -2.00
C PRO A 4 23.13 2.47 -1.67
N ILE A 5 23.17 1.80 -0.53
CA ILE A 5 22.15 0.81 -0.17
C ILE A 5 20.77 1.43 0.10
N SER A 6 20.73 2.70 0.51
CA SER A 6 19.51 3.50 0.58
C SER A 6 18.81 3.65 -0.77
N VAL A 7 19.57 3.82 -1.85
CA VAL A 7 19.02 3.91 -3.20
C VAL A 7 18.45 2.55 -3.62
N ILE A 8 19.15 1.46 -3.31
CA ILE A 8 18.65 0.10 -3.56
C ILE A 8 17.35 -0.15 -2.79
N PHE A 9 17.28 0.28 -1.53
CA PHE A 9 16.09 0.17 -0.69
C PHE A 9 14.90 0.96 -1.23
N LEU A 10 15.13 2.18 -1.69
CA LEU A 10 14.09 3.01 -2.30
C LEU A 10 13.55 2.37 -3.58
N PHE A 11 14.44 1.88 -4.45
CA PHE A 11 14.02 1.17 -5.65
C PHE A 11 13.22 -0.09 -5.32
N ALA A 12 13.67 -0.89 -4.34
CA ALA A 12 12.94 -2.07 -3.90
C ALA A 12 11.55 -1.70 -3.36
N SER A 13 11.45 -0.66 -2.54
CA SER A 13 10.19 -0.18 -1.97
C SER A 13 9.24 0.35 -3.05
N LEU A 14 9.76 1.08 -4.05
CA LEU A 14 8.97 1.57 -5.18
C LEU A 14 8.46 0.42 -6.05
N ILE A 15 9.26 -0.62 -6.26
CA ILE A 15 8.80 -1.81 -6.99
C ILE A 15 7.69 -2.52 -6.21
N VAL A 16 7.90 -2.79 -4.92
CA VAL A 16 7.00 -3.59 -4.08
C VAL A 16 5.69 -2.87 -3.79
N PHE A 17 5.73 -1.60 -3.40
CA PHE A 17 4.56 -0.85 -2.97
C PHE A 17 3.88 -0.05 -4.08
N TRP A 18 4.56 0.14 -5.21
CA TRP A 18 4.05 0.94 -6.32
C TRP A 18 3.83 0.13 -7.58
N ILE A 19 4.90 -0.40 -8.19
CA ILE A 19 4.84 -1.06 -9.50
C ILE A 19 4.04 -2.35 -9.46
N ILE A 20 4.32 -3.25 -8.51
CA ILE A 20 3.62 -4.55 -8.41
C ILE A 20 2.10 -4.34 -8.24
N PRO A 21 1.64 -3.50 -7.28
CA PRO A 21 0.22 -3.19 -7.16
C PRO A 21 -0.36 -2.53 -8.41
N ALA A 22 0.35 -1.58 -9.03
CA ALA A 22 -0.11 -0.91 -10.26
C ALA A 22 -0.35 -1.90 -11.41
N ILE A 23 0.56 -2.85 -11.62
CA ILE A 23 0.39 -3.93 -12.61
C ILE A 23 -0.81 -4.80 -12.24
N GLY A 24 -0.97 -5.14 -10.96
CA GLY A 24 -2.10 -5.93 -10.46
C GLY A 24 -3.46 -5.27 -10.67
N ILE A 25 -3.51 -3.93 -10.65
CA ILE A 25 -4.70 -3.14 -10.94
C ILE A 25 -4.95 -3.09 -12.45
N ALA A 26 -3.91 -2.79 -13.24
CA ALA A 26 -3.99 -2.70 -14.71
C ALA A 26 -4.45 -4.02 -15.34
N LYS A 27 -3.89 -5.16 -14.91
CA LYS A 27 -4.28 -6.49 -15.41
C LYS A 27 -5.75 -6.84 -15.20
N LYS A 28 -6.39 -6.25 -14.19
CA LYS A 28 -7.81 -6.51 -13.91
C LYS A 28 -8.74 -5.55 -14.66
N HIS A 29 -8.22 -4.60 -15.45
CA HIS A 29 -8.98 -3.52 -16.08
C HIS A 29 -9.89 -2.78 -15.09
N LEU A 30 -9.46 -2.66 -13.82
CA LEU A 30 -10.22 -2.03 -12.73
C LEU A 30 -9.83 -0.56 -12.54
N VAL A 31 -9.39 0.10 -13.62
CA VAL A 31 -9.10 1.53 -13.61
C VAL A 31 -10.45 2.24 -13.51
N ASP A 32 -10.69 2.81 -12.33
CA ASP A 32 -11.91 3.54 -12.02
C ASP A 32 -11.55 5.02 -12.20
N ASP A 33 -12.01 5.64 -13.29
CA ASP A 33 -11.58 7.00 -13.67
C ASP A 33 -11.84 8.04 -12.56
N ARG A 34 -12.82 7.77 -11.69
CA ARG A 34 -13.16 8.62 -10.53
C ARG A 34 -12.15 8.55 -9.39
N PHE A 35 -11.36 7.48 -9.32
CA PHE A 35 -10.35 7.24 -8.26
C PHE A 35 -8.92 7.22 -8.80
N PHE A 36 -8.69 7.67 -10.04
CA PHE A 36 -7.40 7.67 -10.71
C PHE A 36 -6.28 8.27 -9.84
N ILE A 37 -6.54 9.43 -9.22
CA ILE A 37 -5.54 10.10 -8.35
C ILE A 37 -5.12 9.21 -7.19
N ARG A 38 -6.04 8.51 -6.53
CA ARG A 38 -5.71 7.64 -5.39
C ARG A 38 -5.08 6.34 -5.82
N GLN A 39 -5.50 5.80 -6.95
CA GLN A 39 -4.90 4.62 -7.55
C GLN A 39 -3.41 4.84 -7.82
N TRP A 40 -3.03 6.02 -8.32
CA TRP A 40 -1.63 6.34 -8.58
C TRP A 40 -0.89 6.81 -7.33
N LEU A 41 -1.56 7.54 -6.43
CA LEU A 41 -0.93 8.01 -5.20
C LEU A 41 -0.67 6.87 -4.22
N PHE A 42 -1.55 5.87 -4.14
CA PHE A 42 -1.47 4.75 -3.19
C PHE A 42 -1.93 3.40 -3.81
N PRO A 43 -1.22 2.90 -4.84
CA PRO A 43 -1.64 1.72 -5.60
C PRO A 43 -1.71 0.46 -4.73
N MET A 44 -0.84 0.29 -3.74
CA MET A 44 -0.92 -0.83 -2.79
C MET A 44 -2.26 -0.86 -2.06
N GLN A 45 -2.71 0.27 -1.52
CA GLN A 45 -3.94 0.36 -0.74
C GLN A 45 -5.17 0.16 -1.61
N TYR A 46 -5.17 0.72 -2.82
CA TYR A 46 -6.22 0.46 -3.80
C TYR A 46 -6.30 -1.03 -4.16
N TRP A 47 -5.15 -1.67 -4.34
CA TRP A 47 -5.10 -3.09 -4.67
C TRP A 47 -5.59 -3.98 -3.52
N LEU A 48 -5.24 -3.64 -2.27
CA LEU A 48 -5.79 -4.26 -1.06
C LEU A 48 -7.31 -4.07 -0.96
N GLN A 49 -7.82 -2.87 -1.23
CA GLN A 49 -9.26 -2.61 -1.25
C GLN A 49 -9.98 -3.50 -2.27
N LEU A 50 -9.44 -3.62 -3.49
CA LEU A 50 -10.00 -4.53 -4.51
C LEU A 50 -9.97 -5.99 -4.07
N PHE A 51 -8.92 -6.40 -3.35
CA PHE A 51 -8.81 -7.74 -2.79
C PHE A 51 -9.85 -7.99 -1.69
N PHE A 52 -10.05 -7.03 -0.79
CA PHE A 52 -11.06 -7.12 0.27
C PHE A 52 -12.48 -7.14 -0.27
N GLU A 53 -12.79 -6.34 -1.29
CA GLU A 53 -14.08 -6.39 -1.97
C GLU A 53 -14.35 -7.76 -2.58
N ARG A 54 -13.31 -8.39 -3.17
CA ARG A 54 -13.40 -9.73 -3.75
C ARG A 54 -13.66 -10.80 -2.69
N ILE A 55 -12.95 -10.76 -1.56
CA ILE A 55 -13.10 -11.74 -0.47
C ILE A 55 -14.44 -11.57 0.25
N SER A 56 -14.82 -10.33 0.52
CA SER A 56 -16.04 -10.02 1.29
C SER A 56 -17.35 -10.23 0.52
N GLY A 57 -17.29 -10.54 -0.78
CA GLY A 57 -18.47 -10.63 -1.63
C GLY A 57 -19.24 -9.30 -1.73
N ASN A 58 -18.53 -8.17 -1.69
CA ASN A 58 -19.09 -6.81 -1.64
C ASN A 58 -20.01 -6.54 -0.43
N ARG A 59 -19.73 -7.12 0.74
CA ARG A 59 -20.40 -6.72 2.01
C ARG A 59 -19.71 -5.51 2.60
N ARG A 60 -20.44 -4.39 2.73
CA ARG A 60 -19.87 -3.09 3.16
C ARG A 60 -19.15 -3.15 4.52
N ILE A 61 -19.76 -3.84 5.50
CA ILE A 61 -19.22 -3.94 6.86
C ILE A 61 -17.88 -4.70 6.85
N VAL A 62 -17.83 -5.83 6.15
CA VAL A 62 -16.64 -6.67 6.07
C VAL A 62 -15.50 -5.93 5.36
N VAL A 63 -15.79 -5.22 4.26
CA VAL A 63 -14.77 -4.39 3.57
C VAL A 63 -14.19 -3.35 4.53
N ARG A 64 -15.03 -2.63 5.28
CA ARG A 64 -14.56 -1.61 6.24
C ARG A 64 -13.68 -2.21 7.33
N ILE A 65 -14.06 -3.36 7.90
CA ILE A 65 -13.26 -4.05 8.90
C ILE A 65 -11.90 -4.43 8.30
N LEU A 66 -11.88 -5.01 7.11
CA LEU A 66 -10.64 -5.38 6.42
C LEU A 66 -9.76 -4.16 6.10
N GLN A 67 -10.37 -3.02 5.78
CA GLN A 67 -9.66 -1.76 5.53
C GLN A 67 -9.08 -1.15 6.82
N ILE A 68 -9.72 -1.34 7.96
CA ILE A 68 -9.12 -1.03 9.26
C ILE A 68 -7.96 -2.00 9.53
N MET A 69 -8.14 -3.29 9.22
CA MET A 69 -7.08 -4.30 9.34
C MET A 69 -5.90 -4.06 8.39
N SER A 70 -6.08 -3.36 7.27
CA SER A 70 -4.97 -3.06 6.36
C SER A 70 -3.93 -2.15 6.99
N LEU A 71 -4.29 -1.29 7.95
CA LEU A 71 -3.29 -0.50 8.69
C LEU A 71 -2.26 -1.43 9.35
N PHE A 72 -2.71 -2.50 10.00
CA PHE A 72 -1.80 -3.50 10.58
C PHE A 72 -0.97 -4.21 9.51
N ILE A 73 -1.59 -4.63 8.39
CA ILE A 73 -0.87 -5.28 7.29
C ILE A 73 0.23 -4.36 6.74
N THR A 74 -0.09 -3.09 6.52
CA THR A 74 0.83 -2.10 5.96
C THR A 74 1.96 -1.78 6.94
N TYR A 75 1.62 -1.67 8.24
CA TYR A 75 2.59 -1.50 9.32
C TYR A 75 3.57 -2.67 9.42
N PHE A 76 3.07 -3.91 9.39
CA PHE A 76 3.91 -5.11 9.40
C PHE A 76 4.80 -5.21 8.16
N CYS A 77 4.28 -4.90 6.96
CA CYS A 77 5.10 -4.82 5.74
C CYS A 77 6.20 -3.76 5.85
N GLY A 78 5.86 -2.56 6.35
CA GLY A 78 6.82 -1.48 6.56
C GLY A 78 7.92 -1.86 7.54
N LEU A 79 7.55 -2.45 8.69
CA LEU A 79 8.51 -2.93 9.68
C LEU A 79 9.43 -4.03 9.13
N LEU A 80 8.90 -4.97 8.36
CA LEU A 80 9.69 -6.04 7.75
C LEU A 80 10.72 -5.45 6.78
N MET A 81 10.32 -4.49 5.95
CA MET A 81 11.24 -3.77 5.05
C MET A 81 12.32 -3.00 5.83
N LEU A 82 11.94 -2.29 6.90
CA LEU A 82 12.90 -1.58 7.76
C LEU A 82 13.87 -2.53 8.45
N MET A 83 13.40 -3.69 8.91
CA MET A 83 14.27 -4.71 9.52
C MET A 83 15.27 -5.25 8.50
N ILE A 84 14.82 -5.62 7.30
CA ILE A 84 15.71 -6.05 6.21
C ILE A 84 16.76 -4.97 5.95
N PHE A 85 16.34 -3.71 5.82
CA PHE A 85 17.25 -2.60 5.58
C PHE A 85 18.27 -2.40 6.72
N SER A 86 17.80 -2.43 7.97
CA SER A 86 18.67 -2.30 9.15
C SER A 86 19.71 -3.41 9.26
N ALA A 87 19.40 -4.62 8.78
CA ALA A 87 20.34 -5.73 8.75
C ALA A 87 21.51 -5.48 7.79
N PHE A 88 21.33 -4.64 6.76
CA PHE A 88 22.38 -4.32 5.79
C PHE A 88 23.15 -3.03 6.07
N ASP A 89 22.53 -2.02 6.69
CA ASP A 89 23.17 -0.70 6.88
C ASP A 89 23.43 -0.34 8.37
N GLY A 90 22.91 -1.14 9.31
CA GLY A 90 23.20 -1.05 10.75
C GLY A 90 22.73 0.23 11.47
N ASN A 91 22.49 1.34 10.76
CA ASN A 91 22.11 2.63 11.35
C ASN A 91 20.99 3.31 10.57
N LEU A 92 19.76 2.98 10.94
CA LEU A 92 18.52 3.49 10.34
C LEU A 92 18.42 5.03 10.37
N LEU A 93 19.02 5.68 11.37
CA LEU A 93 18.97 7.14 11.55
C LEU A 93 19.74 7.90 10.47
N LYS A 94 20.63 7.24 9.73
CA LYS A 94 21.33 7.83 8.58
C LYS A 94 20.46 7.89 7.32
N HIS A 95 19.27 7.27 7.34
CA HIS A 95 18.42 7.05 6.18
C HIS A 95 17.00 7.59 6.41
N PRO A 96 16.82 8.93 6.45
CA PRO A 96 15.50 9.55 6.62
C PRO A 96 14.50 9.10 5.54
N GLU A 97 14.98 8.73 4.36
CA GLU A 97 14.19 8.18 3.27
C GLU A 97 13.46 6.87 3.63
N ALA A 98 14.04 6.04 4.49
CA ALA A 98 13.41 4.81 4.96
C ALA A 98 12.26 5.10 5.93
N LEU A 99 12.44 6.10 6.80
CA LEU A 99 11.39 6.60 7.70
C LEU A 99 10.24 7.26 6.92
N LEU A 100 10.56 8.08 5.93
CA LEU A 100 9.55 8.71 5.06
C LEU A 100 8.73 7.67 4.29
N THR A 101 9.37 6.60 3.81
CA THR A 101 8.67 5.49 3.14
C THR A 101 7.70 4.79 4.09
N PHE A 102 8.11 4.59 5.34
CA PHE A 102 7.27 4.00 6.37
C PHE A 102 6.06 4.89 6.75
N GLU A 103 6.29 6.18 6.93
CA GLU A 103 5.23 7.16 7.18
C GLU A 103 4.24 7.24 6.03
N TYR A 104 4.74 7.24 4.78
CA TYR A 104 3.91 7.18 3.58
C TYR A 104 2.98 5.95 3.59
N LEU A 105 3.49 4.77 3.98
CA LEU A 105 2.67 3.56 4.08
C LEU A 105 1.56 3.70 5.13
N LEU A 106 1.86 4.30 6.28
CA LEU A 106 0.86 4.56 7.32
C LEU A 106 -0.22 5.53 6.85
N VAL A 107 0.18 6.68 6.30
CA VAL A 107 -0.75 7.69 5.77
C VAL A 107 -1.61 7.10 4.66
N SER A 108 -1.02 6.27 3.79
CA SER A 108 -1.75 5.59 2.72
C SER A 108 -2.90 4.73 3.26
N SER A 109 -2.67 3.99 4.34
CA SER A 109 -3.69 3.12 4.94
C SER A 109 -4.85 3.91 5.56
N ILE A 110 -4.54 5.02 6.22
CA ILE A 110 -5.53 5.91 6.84
C ILE A 110 -6.37 6.61 5.77
N ALA A 111 -5.75 7.04 4.66
CA ALA A 111 -6.46 7.66 3.53
C ALA A 111 -7.55 6.75 2.93
N TYR A 112 -7.43 5.44 3.12
CA TYR A 112 -8.38 4.44 2.64
C TYR A 112 -9.46 4.06 3.67
N TRP A 113 -9.38 4.49 4.93
CA TRP A 113 -10.42 4.21 5.93
C TRP A 113 -11.79 4.82 5.60
N PHE A 114 -11.80 5.93 4.85
CA PHE A 114 -13.01 6.76 4.75
C PHE A 114 -13.91 6.48 3.54
N GLN A 115 -13.60 5.53 2.63
CA GLN A 115 -14.45 5.35 1.43
C GLN A 115 -14.60 3.91 0.89
N PRO A 116 -15.85 3.36 0.86
CA PRO A 116 -16.21 2.34 -0.12
C PRO A 116 -16.28 2.94 -1.53
N LYS A 117 -16.08 2.14 -2.58
CA LYS A 117 -16.29 2.57 -3.97
C LYS A 117 -17.70 3.15 -4.13
N ALA A 118 -17.80 4.40 -4.59
CA ALA A 118 -19.08 4.98 -4.95
C ALA A 118 -19.64 4.25 -6.19
N GLY A 119 -20.87 3.75 -6.11
CA GLY A 119 -21.59 3.16 -7.26
C GLY A 119 -21.74 1.64 -7.29
N LYS A 120 -21.13 0.88 -6.36
CA LYS A 120 -21.50 -0.53 -6.16
C LYS A 120 -22.67 -0.65 -5.18
N ILE A 121 -23.70 -1.40 -5.57
CA ILE A 121 -24.77 -1.81 -4.65
C ILE A 121 -24.15 -2.85 -3.69
N TYR A 122 -23.68 -2.38 -2.54
CA TYR A 122 -23.23 -3.27 -1.47
C TYR A 122 -24.46 -3.96 -0.88
N LYS A 123 -24.42 -5.29 -0.73
CA LYS A 123 -25.43 -6.01 0.05
C LYS A 123 -25.24 -5.60 1.51
N THR A 124 -26.28 -4.98 2.08
CA THR A 124 -26.38 -4.67 3.51
C THR A 124 -26.59 -5.93 4.32
#